data_AF-A0A543IIA7-F1
#
_entry.id   AF-A0A543IIA7-F1
#
_cell.length_a   1.000
_cell.length_b   1.000
_cell.length_c   1.000
_cell.angle_alpha   90.00
_cell.angle_beta   90.00
_cell.angle_gamma   90.00
#
_symmetry.space_group_name_H-M   'P 1'
#
loop_
_entity.id
_entity.type
_entity.pdbx_description
1 polymer ?
#
loop_
_entity_poly.entity_id
_entity_poly.type
_entity_poly.pdbx_seq_one_letter_code
_entity_poly.pdbx_strand_id
1 'polypeptide(L)'
;MDIEPRLGVDFGRVIHGGPLAPGCDDTAFLDGTFEEALASPATAGVYEVLPGLIEAFGGRAWIISKCGDRVRERTLAWLDHHDFYARTGLPRGNVRFCYERAEKAVHCRELGITHMIDDRLDVHRAIRGIVPHLYLFGPAGGPEWVRHVPDWAAAEVIREDIPAGRGRSATRRSR
;
A
#
# COMPACT_ATOMS: atom_id res chain seq x y z
N MET A 1 20.84 13.98 -3.65
CA MET A 1 20.74 12.53 -3.92
C MET A 1 19.32 12.30 -4.37
N ASP A 2 19.14 11.91 -5.63
CA ASP A 2 17.80 11.61 -6.15
C ASP A 2 17.41 10.23 -5.60
N ILE A 3 16.44 10.19 -4.67
CA ILE A 3 15.99 8.95 -4.04
C ILE A 3 15.10 8.22 -5.04
N GLU A 4 15.39 6.95 -5.32
CA GLU A 4 14.55 6.14 -6.21
C GLU A 4 13.16 5.93 -5.58
N PRO A 5 12.06 6.29 -6.27
CA PRO A 5 10.72 6.16 -5.71
C PRO A 5 10.33 4.69 -5.52
N ARG A 6 9.80 4.40 -4.33
CA ARG A 6 9.34 3.10 -3.83
C ARG A 6 8.09 3.26 -2.98
N LEU A 7 7.05 2.48 -3.30
CA LEU A 7 5.72 2.56 -2.70
C LEU A 7 5.50 1.44 -1.68
N GLY A 8 5.06 1.79 -0.48
CA GLY A 8 4.50 0.88 0.51
C GLY A 8 3.00 1.09 0.65
N VAL A 9 2.24 0.02 0.73
CA VAL A 9 0.77 0.05 0.85
C VAL A 9 0.34 -0.91 1.96
N ASP A 10 -0.48 -0.48 2.90
CA ASP A 10 -1.12 -1.42 3.83
C ASP A 10 -2.16 -2.29 3.13
N PHE A 11 -2.41 -3.48 3.69
CA PHE A 11 -3.46 -4.35 3.18
C PHE A 11 -4.83 -4.01 3.75
N GLY A 12 -4.95 -3.90 5.08
CA GLY A 12 -6.25 -3.76 5.75
C GLY A 12 -6.81 -2.35 5.60
N ARG A 13 -8.09 -2.23 5.28
CA ARG A 13 -8.84 -0.98 5.00
C ARG A 13 -8.29 -0.10 3.87
N VAL A 14 -7.11 -0.40 3.34
CA VAL A 14 -6.50 0.27 2.20
C VAL A 14 -6.73 -0.56 0.93
N ILE A 15 -6.23 -1.79 0.86
CA ILE A 15 -6.46 -2.71 -0.28
C ILE A 15 -7.75 -3.51 -0.09
N HIS A 16 -8.01 -3.96 1.13
CA HIS A 16 -9.07 -4.89 1.49
C HIS A 16 -9.97 -4.30 2.58
N GLY A 17 -11.29 -4.55 2.53
CA GLY A 17 -12.21 -4.27 3.64
C GLY A 17 -12.86 -2.88 3.66
N GLY A 18 -12.49 -1.95 2.76
CA GLY A 18 -13.17 -0.67 2.61
C GLY A 18 -13.12 0.26 3.83
N PRO A 19 -13.56 1.54 3.69
CA PRO A 19 -13.65 2.47 4.80
C PRO A 19 -14.86 2.13 5.68
N LEU A 20 -14.70 1.15 6.57
CA LEU A 20 -15.62 0.98 7.70
C LEU A 20 -15.42 2.13 8.71
N ALA A 21 -16.49 2.47 9.44
CA ALA A 21 -16.43 3.49 10.50
C ALA A 21 -15.29 3.20 11.49
N PRO A 22 -14.66 4.23 12.10
CA PRO A 22 -13.58 4.03 13.06
C PRO A 22 -13.99 3.04 14.17
N GLY A 23 -13.29 1.90 14.25
CA GLY A 23 -13.55 0.86 15.25
C GLY A 23 -14.41 -0.33 14.79
N CYS A 24 -14.93 -0.32 13.56
CA CYS A 24 -15.53 -1.52 12.97
C CYS A 24 -14.45 -2.30 12.21
N ASP A 25 -13.92 -3.34 12.83
CA ASP A 25 -13.02 -4.28 12.14
C ASP A 25 -13.80 -5.06 11.08
N ASP A 26 -13.13 -5.43 9.98
CA ASP A 26 -13.71 -6.33 8.98
C ASP A 26 -13.81 -7.74 9.58
N THR A 27 -14.93 -7.98 10.26
CA THR A 27 -15.19 -9.21 11.02
C THR A 27 -15.22 -10.43 10.11
N ALA A 28 -15.54 -10.29 8.82
CA ALA A 28 -15.50 -11.42 7.89
C ALA A 28 -14.06 -11.93 7.69
N PHE A 29 -13.10 -11.01 7.58
CA PHE A 29 -11.70 -11.37 7.39
C PHE A 29 -11.00 -11.82 8.69
N LEU A 30 -11.41 -11.27 9.84
CA LEU A 30 -10.83 -11.61 11.14
C LEU A 30 -11.50 -12.82 11.80
N ASP A 31 -12.82 -12.80 11.89
CA ASP A 31 -13.62 -13.74 12.70
C ASP A 31 -14.42 -14.74 11.85
N GLY A 32 -14.67 -14.42 10.58
CA GLY A 32 -15.37 -15.29 9.64
C GLY A 32 -14.59 -16.53 9.23
N THR A 33 -15.24 -17.37 8.42
CA THR A 33 -14.66 -18.55 7.79
C THR A 33 -13.57 -18.17 6.78
N PHE A 34 -12.78 -19.15 6.36
CA PHE A 34 -11.77 -18.92 5.32
C PHE A 34 -12.42 -18.54 3.98
N GLU A 35 -13.53 -19.17 3.62
CA GLU A 35 -14.27 -18.86 2.38
C GLU A 35 -14.86 -17.45 2.40
N GLU A 36 -15.45 -17.01 3.52
CA GLU A 36 -15.92 -15.64 3.68
C GLU A 36 -14.78 -14.62 3.59
N ALA A 37 -13.62 -14.94 4.20
CA ALA A 37 -12.43 -14.11 4.06
C ALA A 37 -12.00 -14.00 2.59
N LEU A 38 -12.01 -15.09 1.81
CA LEU A 38 -11.69 -15.05 0.37
C LEU A 38 -12.73 -14.30 -0.47
N ALA A 39 -14.01 -14.41 -0.14
CA ALA A 39 -15.10 -13.76 -0.87
C ALA A 39 -15.21 -12.25 -0.58
N SER A 40 -14.57 -11.77 0.49
CA SER A 40 -14.61 -10.37 0.87
C SER A 40 -14.03 -9.45 -0.23
N PRO A 41 -14.66 -8.28 -0.48
CA PRO A 41 -14.29 -7.44 -1.61
C PRO A 41 -13.03 -6.63 -1.32
N ALA A 42 -12.38 -6.18 -2.40
CA ALA A 42 -11.34 -5.16 -2.31
C ALA A 42 -11.96 -3.78 -2.00
N THR A 43 -11.17 -2.87 -1.44
CA THR A 43 -11.58 -1.48 -1.25
C THR A 43 -11.95 -0.84 -2.59
N ALA A 44 -13.10 -0.16 -2.64
CA ALA A 44 -13.58 0.49 -3.86
C ALA A 44 -12.52 1.45 -4.46
N GLY A 45 -12.30 1.36 -5.77
CA GLY A 45 -11.34 2.20 -6.49
C GLY A 45 -9.90 1.64 -6.52
N VAL A 46 -9.58 0.57 -5.79
CA VAL A 46 -8.20 0.07 -5.72
C VAL A 46 -7.69 -0.40 -7.09
N TYR A 47 -8.52 -1.09 -7.86
CA TYR A 47 -8.11 -1.63 -9.15
C TYR A 47 -8.09 -0.58 -10.25
N GLU A 48 -8.73 0.56 -10.03
CA GLU A 48 -8.75 1.69 -10.93
C GLU A 48 -7.47 2.54 -10.82
N VAL A 49 -6.88 2.62 -9.61
CA VAL A 49 -5.78 3.57 -9.32
C VAL A 49 -4.46 2.87 -9.01
N LEU A 50 -4.46 1.84 -8.16
CA LEU A 50 -3.23 1.19 -7.70
C LEU A 50 -2.36 0.64 -8.85
N PRO A 51 -2.90 0.01 -9.92
CA PRO A 51 -2.05 -0.49 -11.00
C PRO A 51 -1.23 0.61 -11.67
N GLY A 52 -1.86 1.77 -11.93
CA GLY A 52 -1.18 2.91 -12.54
C GLY A 52 -0.18 3.58 -11.60
N LEU A 53 -0.42 3.57 -10.28
CA LEU A 53 0.59 3.98 -9.31
C LEU A 53 1.79 3.04 -9.33
N ILE A 54 1.57 1.72 -9.25
CA ILE A 54 2.66 0.72 -9.30
C ILE A 54 3.50 0.89 -10.57
N GLU A 55 2.87 1.13 -11.72
CA GLU A 55 3.57 1.45 -12.98
C GLU A 55 4.41 2.72 -12.88
N ALA A 56 3.87 3.80 -12.30
CA ALA A 56 4.61 5.06 -12.10
C ALA A 56 5.82 4.89 -11.16
N PHE A 57 5.71 3.97 -10.19
CA PHE A 57 6.83 3.53 -9.35
C PHE A 57 7.75 2.49 -10.03
N GLY A 58 7.53 2.18 -11.31
CA GLY A 58 8.33 1.22 -12.08
C GLY A 58 8.28 -0.20 -11.51
N GLY A 59 7.14 -0.61 -10.94
CA GLY A 59 6.96 -1.90 -10.27
C GLY A 59 7.56 -1.99 -8.86
N ARG A 60 8.18 -0.91 -8.35
CA ARG A 60 8.76 -0.86 -7.00
C ARG A 60 7.69 -0.53 -5.96
N ALA A 61 6.76 -1.46 -5.79
CA ALA A 61 5.72 -1.40 -4.78
C ALA A 61 5.72 -2.65 -3.90
N TRP A 62 5.35 -2.49 -2.64
CA TRP A 62 5.25 -3.55 -1.63
C TRP A 62 3.97 -3.43 -0.82
N ILE A 63 3.32 -4.56 -0.56
CA ILE A 63 2.37 -4.65 0.54
C ILE A 63 3.16 -4.78 1.84
N ILE A 64 2.91 -3.90 2.80
CA ILE A 64 3.51 -3.94 4.13
C ILE A 64 2.38 -3.96 5.14
N SER A 65 2.06 -5.14 5.67
CA SER A 65 0.87 -5.35 6.49
C SER A 65 1.19 -5.89 7.88
N LYS A 66 0.47 -5.40 8.88
CA LYS A 66 0.51 -5.92 10.25
C LYS A 66 -0.51 -7.04 10.38
N CYS A 67 -0.06 -8.26 10.66
CA CYS A 67 -0.97 -9.40 10.86
C CYS A 67 -0.32 -10.51 11.71
N GLY A 68 -1.16 -11.31 12.38
CA GLY A 68 -0.73 -12.58 12.96
C GLY A 68 -0.80 -13.72 11.94
N ASP A 69 -0.27 -14.90 12.27
CA ASP A 69 -0.06 -16.00 11.32
C ASP A 69 -1.34 -16.43 10.57
N ARG A 70 -2.48 -16.56 11.28
CA ARG A 70 -3.79 -16.86 10.65
C ARG A 70 -4.21 -15.83 9.61
N VAL A 71 -4.00 -14.55 9.92
CA VAL A 71 -4.38 -13.44 9.04
C VAL A 71 -3.42 -13.36 7.87
N ARG A 72 -2.13 -13.66 8.06
CA ARG A 72 -1.13 -13.77 7.00
C ARG A 72 -1.53 -14.81 5.93
N GLU A 73 -1.93 -16.01 6.34
CA GLU A 73 -2.38 -17.05 5.42
C GLU A 73 -3.60 -16.60 4.61
N ARG A 74 -4.57 -15.97 5.27
CA ARG A 74 -5.75 -15.40 4.62
C ARG A 74 -5.40 -14.29 3.63
N THR A 75 -4.49 -13.38 4.00
CA THR A 75 -4.05 -12.29 3.10
C THR A 75 -3.41 -12.85 1.84
N LEU A 76 -2.50 -13.81 1.96
CA LEU A 76 -1.85 -14.42 0.79
C LEU A 76 -2.87 -15.15 -0.10
N ALA A 77 -3.75 -15.95 0.51
CA ALA A 77 -4.78 -16.66 -0.23
C ALA A 77 -5.78 -15.71 -0.90
N TRP A 78 -6.15 -14.61 -0.26
CA TRP A 78 -7.00 -13.57 -0.83
C TRP A 78 -6.34 -12.90 -2.04
N LEU A 79 -5.06 -12.55 -1.93
CA LEU A 79 -4.31 -11.94 -3.04
C LEU A 79 -4.25 -12.85 -4.27
N ASP A 80 -4.08 -14.16 -4.07
CA ASP A 80 -4.13 -15.13 -5.17
C ASP A 80 -5.56 -15.36 -5.69
N HIS A 81 -6.55 -15.47 -4.80
CA HIS A 81 -7.96 -15.69 -5.17
C HIS A 81 -8.52 -14.56 -6.04
N HIS A 82 -8.15 -13.31 -5.74
CA HIS A 82 -8.61 -12.12 -6.48
C HIS A 82 -7.77 -11.78 -7.71
N ASP A 83 -6.79 -12.63 -8.05
CA ASP A 83 -5.78 -12.40 -9.09
C ASP A 83 -5.09 -11.03 -8.94
N PHE A 84 -4.86 -10.63 -7.68
CA PHE A 84 -4.47 -9.26 -7.34
C PHE A 84 -3.14 -8.87 -7.99
N TYR A 85 -2.18 -9.77 -8.01
CA TYR A 85 -0.86 -9.54 -8.60
C TYR A 85 -0.93 -9.27 -10.11
N ALA A 86 -1.72 -10.02 -10.87
CA ALA A 86 -1.84 -9.81 -12.30
C ALA A 86 -2.65 -8.54 -12.62
N ARG A 87 -3.70 -8.28 -11.84
CA ARG A 87 -4.56 -7.09 -12.03
C ARG A 87 -3.86 -5.79 -11.66
N THR A 88 -2.91 -5.82 -10.73
CA THR A 88 -2.21 -4.61 -10.25
C THR A 88 -0.78 -4.47 -10.77
N GLY A 89 -0.18 -5.54 -11.28
CA GLY A 89 1.25 -5.56 -11.63
C GLY A 89 2.18 -5.63 -10.41
N LEU A 90 1.65 -5.83 -9.20
CA LEU A 90 2.47 -6.00 -7.99
C LEU A 90 3.27 -7.32 -8.10
N PRO A 91 4.60 -7.31 -7.90
CA PRO A 91 5.37 -8.55 -7.87
C PRO A 91 4.95 -9.45 -6.70
N ARG A 92 4.72 -10.74 -6.97
CA ARG A 92 4.30 -11.74 -5.96
C ARG A 92 5.21 -11.81 -4.72
N GLY A 93 6.50 -11.56 -4.88
CA GLY A 93 7.47 -11.56 -3.77
C GLY A 93 7.48 -10.27 -2.92
N ASN A 94 6.73 -9.23 -3.33
CA ASN A 94 6.74 -7.92 -2.71
C ASN A 94 5.64 -7.78 -1.64
N VAL A 95 5.64 -8.73 -0.72
CA VAL A 95 4.78 -8.71 0.46
C VAL A 95 5.66 -8.83 1.70
N ARG A 96 5.43 -7.97 2.70
CA ARG A 96 6.10 -7.95 3.99
C ARG A 96 5.06 -7.94 5.10
N PHE A 97 5.27 -8.79 6.09
CA PHE A 97 4.43 -8.91 7.26
C PHE A 97 5.20 -8.53 8.51
N CYS A 98 4.51 -7.94 9.48
CA CYS A 98 5.02 -7.69 10.81
C CYS A 98 3.93 -7.95 11.86
N TYR A 99 4.32 -8.18 13.11
CA TYR A 99 3.37 -8.47 14.18
C TYR A 99 2.85 -7.19 14.83
N GLU A 100 3.69 -6.16 14.89
CA GLU A 100 3.37 -4.85 15.44
C GLU A 100 3.35 -3.76 14.35
N ARG A 101 2.54 -2.72 14.56
CA ARG A 101 2.42 -1.62 13.61
C ARG A 101 3.71 -0.81 13.47
N ALA A 102 4.43 -0.63 14.58
CA ALA A 102 5.69 0.10 14.60
C ALA A 102 6.79 -0.62 13.80
N GLU A 103 6.73 -1.95 13.67
CA GLU A 103 7.70 -2.75 12.92
C GLU A 103 7.66 -2.50 11.41
N LYS A 104 6.59 -1.89 10.88
CA LYS A 104 6.57 -1.41 9.49
C LYS A 104 7.74 -0.46 9.21
N ALA A 105 8.19 0.28 10.23
CA ALA A 105 9.38 1.14 10.15
C ALA A 105 10.66 0.39 9.79
N VAL A 106 10.79 -0.89 10.16
CA VAL A 106 11.93 -1.74 9.78
C VAL A 106 11.85 -2.03 8.28
N HIS A 107 10.71 -2.54 7.81
CA HIS A 107 10.47 -2.82 6.38
C HIS A 107 10.65 -1.57 5.51
N CYS A 108 10.13 -0.42 5.96
CA CYS A 108 10.30 0.84 5.24
C CYS A 108 11.77 1.25 5.09
N ARG A 109 12.60 1.07 6.13
CA ARG A 109 14.04 1.34 6.07
C ARG A 109 14.76 0.38 5.14
N GLU A 110 14.53 -0.92 5.29
CA GLU A 110 15.24 -1.97 4.53
C GLU A 110 14.94 -1.90 3.03
N LEU A 111 13.68 -1.64 2.67
CA LEU A 111 13.26 -1.54 1.28
C LEU A 111 13.54 -0.15 0.67
N GLY A 112 13.83 0.86 1.49
CA GLY A 112 13.93 2.25 1.08
C GLY A 112 12.59 2.84 0.65
N ILE A 113 11.50 2.53 1.36
CA ILE A 113 10.17 3.06 1.05
C ILE A 113 10.17 4.58 1.14
N THR A 114 9.65 5.21 0.10
CA THR A 114 9.62 6.69 -0.04
C THR A 114 8.21 7.25 0.12
N HIS A 115 7.21 6.44 -0.23
CA HIS A 115 5.79 6.78 -0.21
C HIS A 115 5.07 5.67 0.54
N MET A 116 4.33 5.99 1.61
CA MET A 116 3.56 5.00 2.37
C MET A 116 2.09 5.38 2.46
N ILE A 117 1.22 4.46 2.06
CA ILE A 117 -0.23 4.54 2.22
C ILE A 117 -0.65 3.62 3.37
N ASP A 118 -1.23 4.18 4.42
CA ASP A 118 -1.73 3.42 5.58
C ASP A 118 -2.95 4.14 6.17
N ASP A 119 -3.93 3.39 6.67
CA ASP A 119 -5.14 3.96 7.27
C ASP A 119 -4.92 4.45 8.71
N ARG A 120 -3.75 4.17 9.31
CA ARG A 120 -3.50 4.45 10.73
C ARG A 120 -2.42 5.47 10.98
N LEU A 121 -2.79 6.46 11.79
CA LEU A 121 -1.87 7.50 12.25
C LEU A 121 -0.74 6.96 13.15
N ASP A 122 -0.94 5.86 13.87
CA ASP A 122 0.11 5.24 14.70
C ASP A 122 1.26 4.66 13.85
N VAL A 123 0.96 4.07 12.69
CA VAL A 123 1.97 3.66 11.69
C VAL A 123 2.71 4.89 11.17
N HIS A 124 1.98 5.91 10.72
CA HIS A 124 2.58 7.14 10.19
C HIS A 124 3.50 7.83 11.20
N ARG A 125 3.15 7.83 12.48
CA ARG A 125 4.03 8.30 13.56
C ARG A 125 5.32 7.48 13.67
N ALA A 126 5.24 6.16 13.55
CA ALA A 126 6.40 5.27 13.66
C ALA A 126 7.36 5.39 12.46
N ILE A 127 6.85 5.76 11.28
CA ILE A 127 7.65 5.92 10.06
C ILE A 127 7.99 7.38 9.74
N ARG A 128 7.57 8.32 10.58
CA ARG A 128 7.89 9.74 10.42
C ARG A 128 9.40 9.94 10.51
N GLY A 129 9.96 10.64 9.53
CA GLY A 129 11.41 10.83 9.39
C GLY A 129 12.16 9.65 8.75
N ILE A 130 11.46 8.55 8.43
CA ILE A 130 11.98 7.45 7.61
C ILE A 130 11.46 7.57 6.18
N VAL A 131 10.14 7.72 6.07
CA VAL A 131 9.43 7.80 4.79
C VAL A 131 9.09 9.27 4.54
N PRO A 132 9.58 9.89 3.44
CA PRO A 132 9.33 11.31 3.14
C PRO A 132 7.86 11.64 2.85
N HIS A 133 7.15 10.76 2.14
CA HIS A 133 5.76 10.99 1.72
C HIS A 133 4.81 10.05 2.45
N LEU A 134 3.93 10.62 3.28
CA LEU A 134 3.01 9.90 4.14
C LEU A 134 1.56 10.20 3.72
N TYR A 135 0.80 9.14 3.43
CA TYR A 135 -0.60 9.24 2.99
C TYR A 135 -1.52 8.50 3.98
N LEU A 136 -2.33 9.25 4.72
CA LEU A 136 -3.34 8.71 5.62
C LEU A 136 -4.60 8.38 4.81
N PHE A 137 -4.87 7.08 4.65
CA PHE A 137 -5.99 6.61 3.85
C PHE A 137 -7.29 6.50 4.67
N GLY A 138 -8.42 6.82 4.05
CA GLY A 138 -9.75 6.59 4.62
C GLY A 138 -10.47 7.87 5.06
N PRO A 139 -11.68 7.77 5.63
CA PRO A 139 -12.63 8.89 5.68
C PRO A 139 -12.24 10.00 6.66
N ALA A 140 -11.38 9.69 7.64
CA ALA A 140 -10.98 10.64 8.67
C ALA A 140 -9.66 11.32 8.29
N GLY A 141 -9.65 12.65 8.40
CA GLY A 141 -8.44 13.45 8.20
C GLY A 141 -7.39 13.24 9.30
N GLY A 142 -6.18 13.70 9.02
CA GLY A 142 -5.03 13.65 9.92
C GLY A 142 -4.44 15.03 10.22
N PRO A 143 -3.39 15.08 11.05
CA PRO A 143 -2.60 16.30 11.23
C PRO A 143 -1.86 16.69 9.93
N GLU A 144 -1.48 17.96 9.81
CA GLU A 144 -0.89 18.55 8.60
C GLU A 144 0.36 17.82 8.04
N TRP A 145 1.12 17.13 8.90
CA TRP A 145 2.34 16.43 8.49
C TRP A 145 2.10 15.10 7.76
N VAL A 146 0.84 14.66 7.62
CA VAL A 146 0.44 13.51 6.80
C VAL A 146 -0.62 13.93 5.81
N ARG A 147 -0.44 13.62 4.53
CA ARG A 147 -1.39 13.98 3.48
C ARG A 147 -2.61 13.07 3.60
N HIS A 148 -3.79 13.66 3.75
CA HIS A 148 -5.03 12.89 3.80
C HIS A 148 -5.45 12.45 2.41
N VAL A 149 -5.82 11.17 2.27
CA VAL A 149 -6.31 10.53 1.05
C VAL A 149 -7.61 9.80 1.39
N PRO A 150 -8.79 10.42 1.18
CA PRO A 150 -10.07 9.86 1.66
C PRO A 150 -10.45 8.53 1.02
N ASP A 151 -10.03 8.29 -0.22
CA ASP A 151 -10.32 7.12 -1.02
C ASP A 151 -9.27 6.92 -2.12
N TRP A 152 -9.41 5.87 -2.93
CA TRP A 152 -8.49 5.60 -4.02
C TRP A 152 -8.53 6.64 -5.13
N ALA A 153 -9.68 7.28 -5.40
CA ALA A 153 -9.74 8.33 -6.43
C ALA A 153 -8.84 9.52 -6.04
N ALA A 154 -8.84 9.89 -4.75
CA ALA A 154 -7.93 10.90 -4.22
C ALA A 154 -6.46 10.44 -4.15
N ALA A 155 -6.19 9.13 -4.15
CA ALA A 155 -4.83 8.59 -4.10
C ALA A 155 -4.02 8.85 -5.38
N GLU A 156 -4.65 9.25 -6.48
CA GLU A 156 -3.95 9.67 -7.71
C GLU A 156 -2.96 10.83 -7.46
N VAL A 157 -3.23 11.64 -6.44
CA VAL A 157 -2.39 12.75 -6.04
C VAL A 157 -0.96 12.35 -5.67
N ILE A 158 -0.74 11.07 -5.31
CA ILE A 158 0.58 10.50 -5.00
C ILE A 158 1.54 10.64 -6.18
N ARG A 159 1.05 10.66 -7.43
CA ARG A 159 1.89 10.82 -8.62
C ARG A 159 2.63 12.14 -8.67
N GLU A 160 2.06 13.18 -8.06
CA GLU A 160 2.67 14.52 -8.00
C GLU A 160 3.98 14.51 -7.20
N ASP A 161 4.10 13.57 -6.26
CA ASP A 161 5.23 13.43 -5.36
C ASP A 161 6.33 12.52 -5.94
N ILE A 162 6.07 11.86 -7.08
CA ILE A 162 7.07 11.07 -7.81
C ILE A 162 7.98 12.04 -8.58
N PRO A 163 9.28 12.11 -8.27
CA PRO A 163 10.22 12.93 -9.03
C PRO A 163 10.17 12.57 -10.51
N ALA A 164 10.07 13.58 -11.38
CA ALA A 164 10.18 13.38 -12.82
C ALA A 164 11.53 12.71 -13.11
N GLY A 165 11.50 11.43 -13.47
CA GLY A 165 12.70 10.71 -13.85
C GLY A 165 13.36 11.44 -15.01
N ARG A 166 14.67 11.75 -14.90
CA ARG A 166 15.45 12.13 -16.08
C ARG A 166 15.23 11.03 -17.11
N GLY A 167 14.56 11.38 -18.21
CA GLY A 167 14.24 10.44 -19.27
C GLY A 167 15.46 9.62 -19.61
N ARG A 168 15.30 8.30 -19.73
CA ARG A 168 16.33 7.42 -20.28
C ARG A 168 16.80 8.08 -21.58
N SER A 169 17.98 8.69 -21.55
CA SER A 169 18.61 9.22 -22.75
C SER A 169 18.77 8.03 -23.68
N ALA A 170 17.91 7.97 -24.70
CA ALA A 170 17.97 6.98 -25.73
C ALA A 170 19.37 7.10 -26.33
N THR A 171 20.23 6.12 -26.06
CA THR A 171 21.52 6.01 -26.72
C THR A 171 21.20 5.77 -28.18
N ARG A 172 21.26 6.85 -28.96
CA ARG A 172 21.21 6.82 -30.42
C ARG A 172 22.42 6.00 -30.87
N ARG A 173 22.24 4.68 -31.03
CA ARG A 173 23.22 3.85 -31.75
C ARG A 173 23.11 4.23 -33.22
N SER A 174 23.97 5.15 -33.62
CA SER A 174 24.45 5.25 -34.98
C SER A 174 25.33 4.03 -35.27
N ARG A 175 24.90 3.21 -36.24
CA ARG A 175 25.73 2.57 -37.27
C ARG A 175 24.82 1.89 -38.27
#